data_AF-A0A6A5RYU7-F1
#
_entry.id   AF-A0A6A5RYU7-F1
#
_cell.length_a   1.000
_cell.length_b   1.000
_cell.length_c   1.000
_cell.angle_alpha   90.00
_cell.angle_beta   90.00
_cell.angle_gamma   90.00
#
_symmetry.space_group_name_H-M   'P 1'
#
loop_
_entity.id
_entity.type
_entity.pdbx_description
1 polymer ?
#
loop_
_entity_poly.entity_id
_entity_poly.type
_entity_poly.pdbx_seq_one_letter_code
_entity_poly.pdbx_strand_id
1 'polypeptide(L)'
;MAGTMELLDCPLCDFTVRPTDNYILQLHFEQVHTEDSPFVVKDDPEPLPPSRGSSSKRKHTQDTTSSDKEEGTVACPEPDCGEVVLLDDYNDHLDLHAAETLSFDESTREYHSHHSSSNMHKSAAKHNSHRRPSKAASSDYRYDTDSLDSARKSSSHDKKKHHRGRRGTDSSEKSTLARSILSFNPFKLDKSVKPPNKSARLGKSELGPHAWEDHMPKWLHDQLAAGPKITVVNRIGRDGRLIKQEQVQNETAGVIPILAQLSALDRTVKEAYYCHPSTLHVGKTPNEGSFCGYRNIQMLISYIQGAKAQGHEEFSGRMPGILKLQELIESAWDKGINHIGRVQTGGIQDTRKYIGTPEAQALFLSSEINCAVEMFGDQDTSQGKVQAHDLLLLAVERYFAQAATSDGSSVHKTLLPPIYLQRPGHSITIVGFERRSESYCNLVVLDPVYATSPAMHKLIGRKNIKSSRPEVMHAYRRGPANLRKFAAFEILMLTATPPLFPAWDV
;
A
#
# COMPACT_ATOMS: atom_id res chain seq x y z
N MET A 1 35.56 38.62 20.74
CA MET A 1 35.95 39.10 19.39
C MET A 1 35.38 38.13 18.38
N ALA A 2 34.38 38.54 17.62
CA ALA A 2 33.78 37.71 16.59
C ALA A 2 34.73 37.69 15.38
N GLY A 3 35.24 36.51 15.03
CA GLY A 3 36.07 36.35 13.85
C GLY A 3 35.26 36.67 12.60
N THR A 4 35.73 37.63 11.81
CA THR A 4 35.29 37.86 10.44
C THR A 4 35.50 36.57 9.65
N MET A 5 34.41 35.95 9.18
CA MET A 5 34.50 34.78 8.30
C MET A 5 34.98 35.28 6.93
N GLU A 6 36.17 34.86 6.52
CA GLU A 6 36.71 35.15 5.19
C GLU A 6 35.88 34.40 4.12
N LEU A 7 35.49 35.11 3.07
CA LEU A 7 34.81 34.56 1.90
C LEU A 7 35.85 34.11 0.87
N LEU A 8 35.47 33.19 0.00
CA LEU A 8 36.24 32.78 -1.17
C LEU A 8 35.76 33.58 -2.39
N ASP A 9 36.69 34.24 -3.07
CA ASP A 9 36.40 35.11 -4.20
C ASP A 9 36.78 34.42 -5.53
N CYS A 10 35.99 34.64 -6.57
CA CYS A 10 36.33 34.24 -7.93
C CYS A 10 37.46 35.15 -8.46
N PRO A 11 38.54 34.60 -9.04
CA PRO A 11 39.65 35.42 -9.53
C PRO A 11 39.34 36.19 -10.83
N LEU A 12 38.19 35.92 -11.46
CA LEU A 12 37.83 36.44 -12.78
C LEU A 12 36.61 37.39 -12.76
N CYS A 13 35.86 37.45 -11.65
CA CYS A 13 34.74 38.38 -11.48
C CYS A 13 34.36 38.56 -10.01
N ASP A 14 33.41 39.46 -9.71
CA ASP A 14 33.02 39.83 -8.34
C ASP A 14 32.16 38.78 -7.60
N PHE A 15 32.20 37.51 -8.02
CA PHE A 15 31.44 36.43 -7.39
C PHE A 15 32.17 35.89 -6.16
N THR A 16 31.48 35.80 -5.02
CA THR A 16 32.07 35.37 -3.73
C THR A 16 31.16 34.37 -3.03
N VAL A 17 31.75 33.38 -2.35
CA VAL A 17 31.02 32.32 -1.63
C VAL A 17 31.66 32.05 -0.27
N ARG A 18 30.93 31.34 0.61
CA ARG A 18 31.49 30.91 1.88
C ARG A 18 32.46 29.73 1.68
N PRO A 19 33.45 29.54 2.55
CA PRO A 19 34.36 28.38 2.47
C PRO A 19 33.66 27.01 2.51
N THR A 20 32.49 26.92 3.15
CA THR A 20 31.66 25.69 3.17
C THR A 20 31.01 25.37 1.83
N ASP A 21 30.96 26.35 0.92
CA ASP A 21 30.22 26.29 -0.34
C ASP A 21 31.20 26.35 -1.53
N ASN A 22 32.45 25.90 -1.35
CA ASN A 22 33.49 25.92 -2.38
C ASN A 22 33.05 25.27 -3.71
N TYR A 23 32.19 24.25 -3.65
CA TYR A 23 31.61 23.63 -4.84
C TYR A 23 30.81 24.63 -5.71
N ILE A 24 30.16 25.63 -5.11
CA ILE A 24 29.42 26.67 -5.84
C ILE A 24 30.39 27.59 -6.59
N LEU A 25 31.56 27.89 -6.03
CA LEU A 25 32.61 28.65 -6.73
C LEU A 25 33.15 27.88 -7.93
N GLN A 26 33.32 26.57 -7.79
CA GLN A 26 33.76 25.69 -8.86
C GLN A 26 32.71 25.61 -9.98
N LEU A 27 31.43 25.48 -9.63
CA LEU A 27 30.33 25.46 -10.60
C LEU A 27 30.20 26.80 -11.35
N HIS A 28 30.34 27.92 -10.64
CA HIS A 28 30.40 29.25 -11.23
C HIS A 28 31.55 29.39 -12.23
N PHE A 29 32.74 28.86 -11.89
CA PHE A 29 33.90 28.90 -12.78
C PHE A 29 33.68 28.11 -14.07
N GLU A 30 33.09 26.92 -13.95
CA GLU A 30 32.72 26.07 -15.09
C GLU A 30 31.64 26.71 -15.98
N GLN A 31 30.64 27.35 -15.39
CA GLN A 31 29.52 27.93 -16.15
C GLN A 31 29.84 29.28 -16.81
N VAL A 32 30.66 30.10 -16.16
CA VAL A 32 30.86 31.51 -16.57
C VAL A 32 32.19 31.74 -17.27
N HIS A 33 33.24 30.99 -16.91
CA HIS A 33 34.62 31.25 -17.37
C HIS A 33 35.21 30.13 -18.24
N THR A 34 34.49 29.03 -18.45
CA THR A 34 34.94 27.89 -19.27
C THR A 34 34.11 27.79 -20.55
N GLU A 35 34.69 28.17 -21.69
CA GLU A 35 33.96 28.32 -22.96
C GLU A 35 33.39 27.00 -23.53
N ASP A 36 33.92 25.84 -23.11
CA ASP A 36 33.52 24.50 -23.57
C ASP A 36 32.96 23.59 -22.45
N SER A 37 32.44 24.15 -21.35
CA SER A 37 31.92 23.33 -20.25
C SER A 37 30.57 22.67 -20.60
N PRO A 38 30.37 21.36 -20.34
CA PRO A 38 29.10 20.66 -20.58
C PRO A 38 27.94 21.13 -19.67
N PHE A 39 28.22 22.03 -18.72
CA PHE A 39 27.26 22.63 -17.79
C PHE A 39 26.74 24.00 -18.24
N VAL A 40 27.17 24.50 -19.41
CA VAL A 40 26.64 25.73 -20.02
C VAL A 40 25.31 25.40 -20.69
N VAL A 41 24.21 25.90 -20.11
CA VAL A 41 22.89 25.84 -20.73
C VAL A 41 22.85 26.87 -21.86
N LYS A 42 23.05 26.41 -23.10
CA LYS A 42 22.82 27.21 -24.31
C LYS A 42 21.31 27.22 -24.55
N ASP A 43 20.69 28.38 -24.37
CA ASP A 43 19.26 28.69 -24.57
C ASP A 43 18.36 28.61 -23.31
N ASP A 44 18.38 29.68 -22.51
CA ASP A 44 17.37 29.98 -21.49
C ASP A 44 16.60 31.27 -21.90
N PRO A 45 15.27 31.25 -22.12
CA PRO A 45 14.54 32.34 -22.75
C PRO A 45 13.93 33.34 -21.74
N GLU A 46 14.65 33.75 -20.69
CA GLU A 46 14.20 34.86 -19.83
C GLU A 46 15.38 35.63 -19.19
N PRO A 47 15.50 36.96 -19.39
CA PRO A 47 16.64 37.72 -18.88
C PRO A 47 16.47 38.06 -17.38
N LEU A 48 17.51 37.76 -16.58
CA LEU A 48 17.62 38.20 -15.19
C LEU A 48 17.54 39.74 -15.08
N PRO A 49 16.76 40.30 -14.13
CA PRO A 49 16.63 41.75 -14.00
C PRO A 49 17.90 42.38 -13.39
N PRO A 50 18.24 43.64 -13.74
CA PRO A 50 19.45 44.29 -13.28
C PRO A 50 19.34 44.75 -11.82
N SER A 51 20.45 44.61 -11.10
CA SER A 51 20.66 45.10 -9.73
C SER A 51 20.54 46.62 -9.65
N ARG A 52 19.59 47.13 -8.85
CA ARG A 52 19.63 48.47 -8.26
C ARG A 52 19.10 48.45 -6.83
N GLY A 53 19.95 48.86 -5.89
CA GLY A 53 19.60 49.01 -4.48
C GLY A 53 18.68 50.20 -4.21
N SER A 54 17.81 50.06 -3.21
CA SER A 54 17.75 50.90 -2.01
C SER A 54 16.51 50.60 -1.19
N SER A 55 16.75 50.50 0.12
CA SER A 55 15.85 50.55 1.28
C SER A 55 14.35 50.82 1.09
N SER A 56 13.51 49.89 1.55
CA SER A 56 12.36 50.25 2.41
C SER A 56 11.86 49.05 3.22
N LYS A 57 11.72 49.25 4.54
CA LYS A 57 11.27 48.25 5.52
C LYS A 57 9.80 47.88 5.27
N ARG A 58 9.52 46.62 4.94
CA ARG A 58 8.23 45.98 5.25
C ARG A 58 8.47 44.58 5.81
N LYS A 59 7.93 44.37 7.02
CA LYS A 59 7.93 43.10 7.76
C LYS A 59 7.11 42.09 6.95
N HIS A 60 7.76 41.09 6.35
CA HIS A 60 7.10 39.90 5.85
C HIS A 60 7.70 38.69 6.58
N THR A 61 6.81 37.94 7.22
CA THR A 61 7.08 36.68 7.91
C THR A 61 7.77 35.70 6.98
N GLN A 62 8.97 35.24 7.38
CA GLN A 62 9.67 34.15 6.73
C GLN A 62 8.89 32.85 6.95
N ASP A 63 8.32 32.31 5.88
CA ASP A 63 8.06 30.88 5.78
C ASP A 63 9.41 30.17 5.72
N THR A 64 9.70 29.41 6.75
CA THR A 64 10.81 28.46 6.78
C THR A 64 10.45 27.29 5.89
N THR A 65 11.06 27.21 4.71
CA THR A 65 11.12 25.98 3.92
C THR A 65 11.89 24.92 4.71
N SER A 66 11.16 23.92 5.21
CA SER A 66 11.75 22.68 5.71
C SER A 66 12.43 21.99 4.53
N SER A 67 13.75 21.89 4.59
CA SER A 67 14.53 21.00 3.74
C SER A 67 14.21 19.56 4.16
N ASP A 68 13.09 19.04 3.70
CA ASP A 68 12.76 17.62 3.80
C ASP A 68 13.78 16.88 2.93
N LYS A 69 14.57 16.03 3.57
CA LYS A 69 15.52 15.15 2.89
C LYS A 69 14.72 14.32 1.88
N GLU A 70 15.09 14.36 0.61
CA GLU A 70 14.53 13.47 -0.41
C GLU A 70 14.88 12.03 -0.04
N GLU A 71 13.96 11.38 0.68
CA GLU A 71 14.07 10.02 1.17
C GLU A 71 13.90 9.04 0.01
N GLY A 72 14.99 8.33 -0.32
CA GLY A 72 15.08 6.99 -0.90
C GLY A 72 13.92 6.42 -1.74
N THR A 73 13.33 7.21 -2.63
CA THR A 73 12.23 6.81 -3.51
C THR A 73 12.64 6.99 -4.97
N VAL A 74 12.13 6.13 -5.85
CA VAL A 74 12.42 6.11 -7.28
C VAL A 74 11.13 5.90 -8.08
N ALA A 75 11.04 6.55 -9.22
CA ALA A 75 9.93 6.33 -10.15
C ALA A 75 10.10 4.96 -10.84
N CYS A 76 8.99 4.24 -11.00
CA CYS A 76 9.01 3.00 -11.77
C CYS A 76 9.33 3.28 -13.25
N PRO A 77 10.22 2.49 -13.89
CA PRO A 77 10.57 2.68 -15.30
C PRO A 77 9.47 2.23 -16.27
N GLU A 78 8.47 1.47 -15.81
CA GLU A 78 7.39 0.99 -16.67
C GLU A 78 6.49 2.17 -17.11
N PRO A 79 6.33 2.42 -18.42
CA PRO A 79 5.70 3.64 -18.94
C PRO A 79 4.29 3.89 -18.42
N ASP A 80 3.47 2.84 -18.32
CA ASP A 80 2.08 2.93 -17.89
C ASP A 80 1.91 2.78 -16.37
N CYS A 81 3.02 2.62 -15.62
CA CYS A 81 2.96 2.35 -14.19
C CYS A 81 2.68 3.62 -13.36
N GLY A 82 3.50 4.65 -13.53
CA GLY A 82 3.33 5.94 -12.83
C GLY A 82 3.51 5.91 -11.31
N GLU A 83 4.03 4.82 -10.73
CA GLU A 83 4.26 4.68 -9.29
C GLU A 83 5.62 5.25 -8.85
N VAL A 84 5.65 5.81 -7.64
CA VAL A 84 6.88 6.18 -6.93
C VAL A 84 7.08 5.19 -5.79
N VAL A 85 8.18 4.44 -5.85
CA VAL A 85 8.44 3.27 -5.02
C VAL A 85 9.64 3.52 -4.12
N LEU A 86 9.63 2.99 -2.89
CA LEU A 86 10.80 2.98 -2.02
C LEU A 86 11.93 2.14 -2.65
N LEU A 87 13.18 2.59 -2.51
CA LEU A 87 14.35 1.86 -3.03
C LEU A 87 14.40 0.40 -2.55
N ASP A 88 14.05 0.14 -1.30
CA ASP A 88 14.03 -1.21 -0.71
C ASP A 88 12.96 -2.14 -1.32
N ASP A 89 11.92 -1.56 -1.92
CA ASP A 89 10.82 -2.26 -2.57
C ASP A 89 10.91 -2.24 -4.10
N TYR A 90 11.88 -1.52 -4.67
CA TYR A 90 12.00 -1.35 -6.12
C TYR A 90 12.13 -2.69 -6.86
N ASN A 91 13.00 -3.59 -6.39
CA ASN A 91 13.18 -4.90 -7.02
C ASN A 91 11.93 -5.79 -6.88
N ASP A 92 11.29 -5.78 -5.72
CA ASP A 92 10.03 -6.52 -5.51
C ASP A 92 8.92 -5.97 -6.41
N HIS A 93 8.90 -4.65 -6.62
CA HIS A 93 7.95 -3.98 -7.50
C HIS A 93 8.13 -4.40 -8.97
N LEU A 94 9.39 -4.51 -9.44
CA LEU A 94 9.69 -5.01 -10.79
C LEU A 94 9.38 -6.51 -10.94
N ASP A 95 9.66 -7.31 -9.92
CA ASP A 95 9.31 -8.74 -9.90
C ASP A 95 7.79 -8.95 -10.05
N LEU A 96 6.99 -8.06 -9.47
CA LEU A 96 5.54 -8.08 -9.60
C LEU A 96 5.04 -7.62 -10.97
N HIS A 97 5.72 -6.69 -11.66
CA HIS A 97 5.45 -6.39 -13.08
C HIS A 97 5.76 -7.60 -13.98
N ALA A 98 6.82 -8.36 -13.70
CA ALA A 98 7.08 -9.62 -14.38
C ALA A 98 5.93 -10.63 -14.15
N ALA A 99 5.39 -10.68 -12.93
CA ALA A 99 4.27 -11.56 -12.59
C ALA A 99 2.92 -11.11 -13.19
N GLU A 100 2.69 -9.81 -13.32
CA GLU A 100 1.53 -9.20 -14.00
C GLU A 100 1.49 -9.59 -15.49
N THR A 101 2.65 -9.65 -16.14
CA THR A 101 2.76 -10.01 -17.55
C THR A 101 2.84 -11.52 -17.81
N LEU A 102 2.74 -12.34 -16.76
CA LEU A 102 2.89 -13.77 -16.83
C LEU A 102 1.86 -14.41 -17.79
N SER A 103 2.36 -15.15 -18.77
CA SER A 103 1.58 -15.90 -19.75
C SER A 103 2.01 -17.37 -19.73
N PHE A 104 1.11 -18.25 -20.14
CA PHE A 104 1.35 -19.70 -20.23
C PHE A 104 1.26 -20.15 -21.68
N ASP A 105 2.33 -20.74 -22.21
CA ASP A 105 2.38 -21.36 -23.53
C ASP A 105 1.98 -22.84 -23.42
N GLU A 106 0.94 -23.24 -24.15
CA GLU A 106 0.43 -24.61 -24.11
C GLU A 106 1.31 -25.60 -24.90
N SER A 107 2.07 -25.11 -25.88
CA SER A 107 2.92 -25.92 -26.75
C SER A 107 4.21 -26.34 -26.06
N THR A 108 4.90 -25.39 -25.43
CA THR A 108 6.12 -25.63 -24.67
C THR A 108 5.82 -26.06 -23.24
N ARG A 109 4.60 -25.79 -22.74
CA ARG A 109 4.20 -25.92 -21.32
C ARG A 109 5.03 -25.04 -20.38
N GLU A 110 5.58 -23.96 -20.90
CA GLU A 110 6.40 -23.01 -20.15
C GLU A 110 5.65 -21.72 -19.85
N TYR A 111 6.15 -21.01 -18.83
CA TYR A 111 5.70 -19.69 -18.46
C TYR A 111 6.64 -18.63 -19.03
N HIS A 112 6.07 -17.56 -19.55
CA HIS A 112 6.81 -16.43 -20.09
C HIS A 112 6.30 -15.12 -19.51
N SER A 113 7.21 -14.20 -19.20
CA SER A 113 6.93 -12.84 -18.74
C SER A 113 7.70 -11.85 -19.62
N HIS A 114 7.23 -10.60 -19.70
CA HIS A 114 7.92 -9.56 -20.49
C HIS A 114 9.30 -9.20 -19.92
N HIS A 115 9.49 -9.41 -18.60
CA HIS A 115 10.77 -9.21 -17.92
C HIS A 115 11.27 -10.53 -17.34
N SER A 116 12.56 -10.82 -17.53
CA SER A 116 13.23 -11.97 -16.92
C SER A 116 13.51 -11.68 -15.45
N SER A 117 12.76 -12.29 -14.53
CA SER A 117 13.04 -12.18 -13.10
C SER A 117 13.71 -13.44 -12.57
N SER A 118 14.92 -13.28 -12.01
CA SER A 118 15.67 -14.41 -11.44
C SER A 118 14.97 -15.03 -10.22
N ASN A 119 14.09 -14.27 -9.56
CA ASN A 119 13.39 -14.67 -8.34
C ASN A 119 12.16 -15.54 -8.61
N MET A 120 11.43 -15.34 -9.72
CA MET A 120 10.32 -16.22 -10.09
C MET A 120 10.82 -17.65 -10.39
N HIS A 121 11.91 -17.77 -11.14
CA HIS A 121 12.54 -19.07 -11.41
C HIS A 121 13.12 -19.74 -10.16
N LYS A 122 13.64 -18.96 -9.20
CA LYS A 122 14.14 -19.49 -7.91
C LYS A 122 13.02 -19.98 -6.99
N SER A 123 11.86 -19.33 -6.99
CA SER A 123 10.66 -19.80 -6.27
C SER A 123 10.22 -21.16 -6.80
N ALA A 124 10.13 -21.32 -8.13
CA ALA A 124 9.83 -22.61 -8.78
C ALA A 124 10.90 -23.69 -8.49
N ALA A 125 12.19 -23.34 -8.53
CA ALA A 125 13.30 -24.29 -8.32
C ALA A 125 13.50 -24.70 -6.85
N LYS A 126 13.27 -23.80 -5.87
CA LYS A 126 13.37 -24.12 -4.44
C LYS A 126 12.28 -25.09 -3.96
N HIS A 127 11.12 -25.12 -4.63
CA HIS A 127 10.07 -26.09 -4.33
C HIS A 127 10.52 -27.56 -4.49
N ASN A 128 11.56 -27.84 -5.28
CA ASN A 128 12.13 -29.19 -5.42
C ASN A 128 13.26 -29.53 -4.42
N SER A 129 13.79 -28.58 -3.65
CA SER A 129 15.03 -28.79 -2.87
C SER A 129 14.89 -28.62 -1.35
N HIS A 130 13.68 -28.53 -0.79
CA HIS A 130 13.49 -28.50 0.67
C HIS A 130 13.69 -29.88 1.30
N ARG A 131 14.94 -30.39 1.23
CA ARG A 131 15.45 -31.54 1.98
C ARG A 131 16.82 -31.27 2.60
N ARG A 132 17.13 -30.01 2.90
CA ARG A 132 18.33 -29.64 3.67
C ARG A 132 17.94 -28.86 4.94
N PRO A 133 18.42 -29.27 6.13
CA PRO A 133 18.14 -28.58 7.37
C PRO A 133 18.98 -27.30 7.43
N SER A 134 18.33 -26.15 7.40
CA SER A 134 18.99 -24.89 7.76
C SER A 134 19.13 -24.83 9.28
N LYS A 135 20.37 -24.90 9.77
CA LYS A 135 20.75 -24.42 11.10
C LYS A 135 20.56 -22.90 11.14
N ALA A 136 19.33 -22.45 11.37
CA ALA A 136 19.06 -21.16 11.96
C ALA A 136 18.76 -21.40 13.44
N ALA A 137 19.36 -20.61 14.32
CA ALA A 137 19.26 -20.75 15.76
C ALA A 137 17.79 -20.90 16.19
N SER A 138 17.51 -21.98 16.92
CA SER A 138 16.20 -22.25 17.50
C SER A 138 15.84 -21.13 18.48
N SER A 139 14.92 -20.27 18.07
CA SER A 139 14.06 -19.56 19.00
C SER A 139 12.76 -20.38 19.03
N ASP A 140 12.73 -21.35 19.94
CA ASP A 140 11.53 -22.11 20.26
C ASP A 140 10.59 -21.19 21.02
N TYR A 141 9.71 -20.49 20.30
CA TYR A 141 8.49 -19.94 20.87
C TYR A 141 7.34 -20.77 20.34
N ARG A 142 6.92 -21.77 21.13
CA ARG A 142 5.57 -22.34 21.00
C ARG A 142 4.59 -21.20 21.22
N TYR A 143 3.85 -20.86 20.17
CA TYR A 143 2.70 -19.98 20.30
C TYR A 143 1.61 -20.73 21.05
N ASP A 144 1.44 -20.40 22.33
CA ASP A 144 0.32 -20.85 23.14
C ASP A 144 -0.79 -19.80 22.99
N THR A 145 -1.82 -20.13 22.22
CA THR A 145 -2.90 -19.22 21.80
C THR A 145 -3.88 -18.87 22.92
N ASP A 146 -3.78 -19.50 24.09
CA ASP A 146 -4.80 -19.42 25.15
C ASP A 146 -4.47 -18.46 26.31
N SER A 147 -3.31 -17.78 26.31
CA SER A 147 -2.85 -17.03 27.50
C SER A 147 -2.69 -15.51 27.36
N LEU A 148 -3.29 -14.86 26.35
CA LEU A 148 -3.22 -13.40 26.19
C LEU A 148 -4.50 -12.63 26.57
N ASP A 149 -5.54 -13.30 27.07
CA ASP A 149 -6.80 -12.65 27.46
C ASP A 149 -6.87 -12.15 28.92
N SER A 150 -5.80 -12.30 29.71
CA SER A 150 -5.76 -11.87 31.12
C SER A 150 -4.69 -10.82 31.41
N ALA A 151 -4.72 -9.70 30.70
CA ALA A 151 -3.97 -8.50 31.09
C ALA A 151 -4.68 -7.20 30.67
N ARG A 152 -5.99 -7.11 30.91
CA ARG A 152 -6.75 -5.85 30.81
C ARG A 152 -7.36 -5.50 32.15
N LYS A 153 -6.53 -4.93 33.05
CA LYS A 153 -6.91 -4.00 34.13
C LYS A 153 -5.71 -3.78 35.07
N SER A 154 -4.99 -2.69 34.91
CA SER A 154 -4.44 -1.94 36.06
C SER A 154 -4.05 -0.52 35.66
N SER A 155 -4.15 0.34 36.67
CA SER A 155 -4.18 1.80 36.70
C SER A 155 -2.98 2.53 36.07
N SER A 156 -3.26 3.58 35.31
CA SER A 156 -2.27 4.57 34.87
C SER A 156 -2.07 5.65 35.93
N HIS A 157 -0.96 5.55 36.67
CA HIS A 157 -0.31 6.70 37.28
C HIS A 157 1.07 6.90 36.64
N ASP A 158 1.43 8.17 36.55
CA ASP A 158 2.77 8.75 36.47
C ASP A 158 3.38 9.22 35.13
N LYS A 159 3.51 10.57 35.11
CA LYS A 159 4.69 11.40 34.87
C LYS A 159 5.33 11.46 33.48
N LYS A 160 5.10 12.62 32.87
CA LYS A 160 5.93 13.24 31.84
C LYS A 160 7.41 13.26 32.25
N LYS A 161 8.28 12.67 31.44
CA LYS A 161 9.70 13.04 31.38
C LYS A 161 10.11 13.31 29.94
N HIS A 162 10.77 14.46 29.77
CA HIS A 162 11.40 14.91 28.54
C HIS A 162 12.62 14.05 28.24
N HIS A 163 12.76 13.54 27.02
CA HIS A 163 14.01 12.97 26.53
C HIS A 163 14.71 13.94 25.57
N ARG A 164 15.83 14.49 26.06
CA ARG A 164 16.92 15.05 25.25
C ARG A 164 17.83 13.91 24.78
N GLY A 165 18.28 13.99 23.52
CA GLY A 165 19.66 13.66 23.10
C GLY A 165 20.12 12.20 23.12
N ARG A 166 19.95 11.53 21.98
CA ARG A 166 20.95 10.76 21.20
C ARG A 166 22.01 9.96 21.99
N ARG A 167 21.88 8.63 21.95
CA ARG A 167 23.02 7.70 22.01
C ARG A 167 22.72 6.50 21.09
N GLY A 168 23.66 6.19 20.20
CA GLY A 168 23.50 5.21 19.14
C GLY A 168 23.36 3.78 19.65
N THR A 169 22.37 3.10 19.11
CA THR A 169 22.27 1.64 19.04
C THR A 169 21.71 1.30 17.67
N ASP A 170 22.48 0.49 16.96
CA ASP A 170 22.28 -0.06 15.63
C ASP A 170 20.93 -0.80 15.54
N SER A 171 19.86 -0.08 15.16
CA SER A 171 18.51 -0.64 15.11
C SER A 171 17.67 -0.04 13.99
N SER A 172 17.65 -0.79 12.88
CA SER A 172 16.53 -0.99 11.96
C SER A 172 16.27 0.08 10.89
N GLU A 173 16.84 -0.16 9.70
CA GLU A 173 16.51 0.41 8.38
C GLU A 173 15.08 0.04 7.90
N LYS A 174 14.09 -0.05 8.80
CA LYS A 174 12.71 -0.41 8.42
C LYS A 174 11.85 0.84 8.28
N SER A 175 11.04 0.88 7.22
CA SER A 175 10.09 1.98 7.01
C SER A 175 8.92 1.90 7.99
N THR A 176 8.43 3.07 8.44
CA THR A 176 7.30 3.19 9.38
C THR A 176 6.12 3.87 8.71
N LEU A 177 4.92 3.71 9.29
CA LEU A 177 3.72 4.36 8.77
C LEU A 177 3.81 5.87 8.96
N ALA A 178 3.79 6.61 7.85
CA ALA A 178 3.77 8.07 7.88
C ALA A 178 2.47 8.61 8.53
N ARG A 179 1.38 7.83 8.48
CA ARG A 179 0.07 8.20 9.04
C ARG A 179 -0.62 7.01 9.69
N SER A 180 -1.17 7.22 10.89
CA SER A 180 -1.85 6.18 11.67
C SER A 180 -3.23 6.63 12.16
N ILE A 181 -4.19 5.71 12.27
CA ILE A 181 -5.52 5.96 12.82
C ILE A 181 -5.52 6.51 14.25
N LEU A 182 -4.51 6.19 15.07
CA LEU A 182 -4.44 6.71 16.45
C LEU A 182 -4.28 8.24 16.49
N SER A 183 -3.80 8.85 15.41
CA SER A 183 -3.75 10.31 15.29
C SER A 183 -5.12 10.94 14.96
N PHE A 184 -6.12 10.13 14.58
CA PHE A 184 -7.49 10.56 14.23
C PHE A 184 -8.49 10.38 15.36
N ASN A 185 -8.24 9.42 16.26
CA ASN A 185 -9.19 9.04 17.31
C ASN A 185 -8.77 9.55 18.69
N PRO A 186 -9.34 10.68 19.18
CA PRO A 186 -9.15 11.14 20.54
C PRO A 186 -10.12 10.44 21.51
N PHE A 187 -10.37 9.13 21.38
CA PHE A 187 -11.16 8.35 22.35
C PHE A 187 -10.36 8.12 23.66
N LYS A 188 -9.93 9.21 24.28
CA LYS A 188 -9.94 9.37 25.73
C LYS A 188 -10.97 10.47 26.04
N LEU A 189 -12.13 10.05 26.55
CA LEU A 189 -13.13 10.91 27.19
C LEU A 189 -12.50 11.58 28.43
N ASP A 190 -11.61 12.58 28.28
CA ASP A 190 -11.47 13.64 29.30
C ASP A 190 -10.54 14.83 28.99
N LYS A 191 -10.18 15.13 27.73
CA LYS A 191 -9.43 16.37 27.46
C LYS A 191 -9.96 17.08 26.23
N SER A 192 -10.52 18.27 26.46
CA SER A 192 -10.76 19.31 25.46
C SER A 192 -9.68 19.27 24.38
N VAL A 193 -10.03 18.74 23.21
CA VAL A 193 -9.16 18.68 22.04
C VAL A 193 -8.92 20.12 21.60
N LYS A 194 -7.70 20.62 21.80
CA LYS A 194 -7.30 21.87 21.16
C LYS A 194 -7.12 21.58 19.67
N PRO A 195 -7.66 22.41 18.77
CA PRO A 195 -7.41 22.24 17.34
C PRO A 195 -5.90 22.27 17.11
N PRO A 196 -5.37 21.44 16.20
CA PRO A 196 -3.95 21.48 15.88
C PRO A 196 -3.60 22.88 15.36
N ASN A 197 -2.37 23.34 15.67
CA ASN A 197 -1.87 24.61 15.15
C ASN A 197 -2.01 24.63 13.62
N LYS A 198 -2.09 25.83 13.02
CA LYS A 198 -2.30 26.10 11.59
C LYS A 198 -1.34 25.38 10.61
N SER A 199 -0.37 24.60 11.10
CA SER A 199 0.55 23.72 10.35
C SER A 199 0.18 22.22 10.42
N ALA A 200 -1.11 21.88 10.57
CA ALA A 200 -1.56 20.49 10.66
C ALA A 200 -1.56 19.73 9.32
N ARG A 201 -1.20 20.40 8.22
CA ARG A 201 -1.19 19.84 6.87
C ARG A 201 -0.04 18.84 6.73
N LEU A 202 -0.35 17.67 6.17
CA LEU A 202 0.59 16.59 5.93
C LEU A 202 1.46 16.88 4.69
N GLY A 203 2.58 16.17 4.58
CA GLY A 203 3.56 16.33 3.51
C GLY A 203 3.50 15.21 2.46
N LYS A 204 4.53 15.16 1.63
CA LYS A 204 4.71 14.14 0.58
C LYS A 204 4.86 12.72 1.12
N SER A 205 5.40 12.56 2.33
CA SER A 205 5.56 11.26 2.99
C SER A 205 4.21 10.58 3.27
N GLU A 206 3.17 11.35 3.60
CA GLU A 206 1.84 10.80 3.90
C GLU A 206 0.88 10.85 2.71
N LEU A 207 0.92 11.93 1.92
CA LEU A 207 -0.06 12.20 0.87
C LEU A 207 0.45 11.86 -0.54
N GLY A 208 1.67 11.35 -0.64
CA GLY A 208 2.32 11.02 -1.91
C GLY A 208 2.84 12.25 -2.67
N PRO A 209 3.32 12.05 -3.91
CA PRO A 209 3.95 13.10 -4.73
C PRO A 209 3.07 14.33 -4.96
N HIS A 210 1.75 14.15 -4.88
CA HIS A 210 0.72 15.16 -5.14
C HIS A 210 0.12 15.77 -3.86
N ALA A 211 0.84 15.73 -2.74
CA ALA A 211 0.38 16.23 -1.43
C ALA A 211 -0.23 17.64 -1.44
N TRP A 212 0.29 18.52 -2.28
CA TRP A 212 -0.12 19.93 -2.37
C TRP A 212 -0.86 20.27 -3.66
N GLU A 213 -1.28 19.25 -4.41
CA GLU A 213 -2.13 19.44 -5.57
C GLU A 213 -3.50 19.99 -5.13
N ASP A 214 -3.96 21.04 -5.82
CA ASP A 214 -5.32 21.56 -5.65
C ASP A 214 -6.31 20.77 -6.51
N HIS A 215 -5.95 20.48 -7.77
CA HIS A 215 -6.75 19.69 -8.70
C HIS A 215 -5.83 18.88 -9.61
N MET A 216 -6.24 17.65 -9.93
CA MET A 216 -5.56 16.77 -10.87
C MET A 216 -5.69 17.28 -12.31
N PRO A 217 -4.80 16.86 -13.22
CA PRO A 217 -4.91 17.22 -14.62
C PRO A 217 -6.27 16.86 -15.22
N LYS A 218 -6.84 17.75 -16.03
CA LYS A 218 -8.18 17.59 -16.62
C LYS A 218 -8.36 16.25 -17.34
N TRP A 219 -7.35 15.80 -18.09
CA TRP A 219 -7.42 14.52 -18.81
C TRP A 219 -7.60 13.32 -17.85
N LEU A 220 -6.96 13.36 -16.68
CA LEU A 220 -7.06 12.29 -15.68
C LEU A 220 -8.41 12.34 -14.98
N HIS A 221 -8.86 13.54 -14.61
CA HIS A 221 -10.21 13.72 -14.07
C HIS A 221 -11.27 13.19 -15.04
N ASP A 222 -11.19 13.56 -16.32
CA ASP A 222 -12.13 13.11 -17.36
C ASP A 222 -12.05 11.59 -17.57
N GLN A 223 -10.87 10.98 -17.49
CA GLN A 223 -10.69 9.51 -17.50
C GLN A 223 -11.35 8.84 -16.29
N LEU A 224 -11.12 9.35 -15.08
CA LEU A 224 -11.72 8.80 -13.84
C LEU A 224 -13.23 8.98 -13.81
N ALA A 225 -13.74 10.08 -14.36
CA ALA A 225 -15.17 10.36 -14.49
C ALA A 225 -15.85 9.44 -15.52
N ALA A 226 -15.18 9.18 -16.65
CA ALA A 226 -15.66 8.22 -17.64
C ALA A 226 -15.68 6.77 -17.08
N GLY A 227 -14.77 6.48 -16.14
CA GLY A 227 -14.64 5.17 -15.53
C GLY A 227 -13.94 4.15 -16.44
N PRO A 228 -13.75 2.91 -15.94
CA PRO A 228 -13.09 1.87 -16.70
C PRO A 228 -13.88 1.46 -17.95
N LYS A 229 -13.18 1.09 -19.02
CA LYS A 229 -13.82 0.62 -20.25
C LYS A 229 -14.62 -0.66 -19.96
N ILE A 230 -15.86 -0.68 -20.41
CA ILE A 230 -16.76 -1.83 -20.30
C ILE A 230 -16.90 -2.48 -21.67
N THR A 231 -16.60 -3.76 -21.76
CA THR A 231 -16.75 -4.56 -22.96
C THR A 231 -17.76 -5.68 -22.71
N VAL A 232 -18.51 -6.07 -23.73
CA VAL A 232 -19.43 -7.20 -23.66
C VAL A 232 -18.79 -8.36 -24.40
N VAL A 233 -18.46 -9.43 -23.69
CA VAL A 233 -17.90 -10.65 -24.25
C VAL A 233 -18.96 -11.74 -24.25
N ASN A 234 -19.06 -12.48 -25.36
CA ASN A 234 -19.91 -13.65 -25.43
C ASN A 234 -19.19 -14.85 -24.82
N ARG A 235 -19.75 -15.45 -23.78
CA ARG A 235 -19.28 -16.72 -23.21
C ARG A 235 -20.30 -17.82 -23.42
N ILE A 236 -19.83 -19.04 -23.57
CA ILE A 236 -20.70 -20.22 -23.61
C ILE A 236 -20.98 -20.64 -22.16
N GLY A 237 -22.25 -20.58 -21.76
CA GLY A 237 -22.75 -21.03 -20.47
C GLY A 237 -22.64 -22.54 -20.29
N ARG A 238 -22.87 -23.03 -19.07
CA ARG A 238 -22.84 -24.47 -18.75
C ARG A 238 -23.87 -25.27 -19.55
N ASP A 239 -24.95 -24.62 -19.97
CA ASP A 239 -26.03 -25.15 -20.80
C ASP A 239 -25.74 -25.05 -22.31
N GLY A 240 -24.54 -24.62 -22.71
CA GLY A 240 -24.15 -24.43 -24.10
C GLY A 240 -24.69 -23.14 -24.73
N ARG A 241 -25.43 -22.30 -24.00
CA ARG A 241 -25.98 -21.05 -24.52
C ARG A 241 -24.96 -19.92 -24.51
N LEU A 242 -25.05 -19.01 -25.47
CA LEU A 242 -24.27 -17.77 -25.47
C LEU A 242 -24.83 -16.80 -24.42
N ILE A 243 -24.04 -16.56 -23.39
CA ILE A 243 -24.28 -15.57 -22.34
C ILE A 243 -23.43 -14.34 -22.67
N LYS A 244 -24.08 -13.19 -22.79
CA LYS A 244 -23.39 -11.90 -22.83
C LYS A 244 -22.91 -11.58 -21.42
N GLN A 245 -21.60 -11.54 -21.23
CA GLN A 245 -20.99 -11.16 -19.96
C GLN A 245 -20.32 -9.80 -20.13
N GLU A 246 -20.67 -8.85 -19.28
CA GLU A 246 -19.93 -7.59 -19.17
C GLU A 246 -18.58 -7.86 -18.51
N GLN A 247 -17.53 -7.26 -19.07
CA GLN A 247 -16.19 -7.24 -18.54
C GLN A 247 -15.77 -5.80 -18.34
N VAL A 248 -15.38 -5.45 -17.12
CA VAL A 248 -14.86 -4.14 -16.77
C VAL A 248 -13.33 -4.22 -16.83
N GLN A 249 -12.69 -3.28 -17.52
CA GLN A 249 -11.26 -3.32 -17.86
C GLN A 249 -10.33 -3.65 -16.69
N ASN A 250 -10.61 -3.10 -15.52
CA ASN A 250 -9.73 -3.19 -14.34
C ASN A 250 -10.32 -4.06 -13.21
N GLU A 251 -11.43 -4.77 -13.45
CA GLU A 251 -12.05 -5.65 -12.46
C GLU A 251 -11.94 -7.11 -12.91
N THR A 252 -11.52 -7.99 -12.00
CA THR A 252 -11.43 -9.43 -12.28
C THR A 252 -12.12 -10.25 -11.20
N ALA A 253 -13.23 -10.87 -11.58
CA ALA A 253 -13.96 -11.81 -10.73
C ALA A 253 -13.32 -13.21 -10.74
N GLY A 254 -13.52 -13.96 -9.65
CA GLY A 254 -13.17 -15.38 -9.60
C GLY A 254 -11.68 -15.68 -9.37
N VAL A 255 -10.86 -14.69 -9.02
CA VAL A 255 -9.45 -14.89 -8.64
C VAL A 255 -9.34 -15.76 -7.38
N ILE A 256 -10.09 -15.43 -6.33
CA ILE A 256 -10.04 -16.13 -5.04
C ILE A 256 -10.32 -17.65 -5.15
N PRO A 257 -11.38 -18.10 -5.85
CA PRO A 257 -11.59 -19.53 -6.11
C PRO A 257 -10.40 -20.25 -6.75
N ILE A 258 -9.65 -19.58 -7.63
CA ILE A 258 -8.46 -20.16 -8.25
C ILE A 258 -7.30 -20.22 -7.26
N LEU A 259 -7.08 -19.16 -6.47
CA LEU A 259 -6.06 -19.14 -5.42
C LEU A 259 -6.29 -20.28 -4.41
N ALA A 260 -7.53 -20.47 -3.96
CA ALA A 260 -7.89 -21.57 -3.06
C ALA A 260 -7.58 -22.96 -3.65
N GLN A 261 -7.91 -23.18 -4.93
CA GLN A 261 -7.56 -24.43 -5.63
C GLN A 261 -6.04 -24.61 -5.74
N LEU A 262 -5.30 -23.56 -6.07
CA LEU A 262 -3.85 -23.63 -6.23
C LEU A 262 -3.13 -23.88 -4.89
N SER A 263 -3.62 -23.31 -3.78
CA SER A 263 -3.12 -23.62 -2.44
C SER A 263 -3.39 -25.08 -2.06
N ALA A 264 -4.56 -25.64 -2.39
CA ALA A 264 -4.87 -27.05 -2.13
C ALA A 264 -3.94 -28.02 -2.88
N LEU A 265 -3.44 -27.62 -4.05
CA LEU A 265 -2.52 -28.40 -4.87
C LEU A 265 -1.05 -28.23 -4.44
N ASP A 266 -0.74 -27.19 -3.69
CA ASP A 266 0.62 -26.90 -3.23
C ASP A 266 0.93 -27.68 -1.95
N ARG A 267 1.69 -28.77 -2.09
CA ARG A 267 2.07 -29.66 -0.97
C ARG A 267 2.83 -28.98 0.17
N THR A 268 3.37 -27.78 -0.07
CA THR A 268 4.06 -27.01 0.95
C THR A 268 3.11 -26.18 1.82
N VAL A 269 1.83 -26.08 1.45
CA VAL A 269 0.77 -25.45 2.24
C VAL A 269 0.13 -26.52 3.11
N LYS A 270 0.25 -26.38 4.44
CA LYS A 270 -0.39 -27.26 5.41
C LYS A 270 -1.86 -26.89 5.61
N GLU A 271 -2.11 -25.59 5.74
CA GLU A 271 -3.45 -25.03 5.89
C GLU A 271 -3.53 -23.71 5.13
N ALA A 272 -4.70 -23.40 4.58
CA ALA A 272 -4.98 -22.10 4.01
C ALA A 272 -6.40 -21.66 4.32
N TYR A 273 -6.60 -20.35 4.40
CA TYR A 273 -7.90 -19.74 4.60
C TYR A 273 -8.12 -18.66 3.55
N TYR A 274 -9.35 -18.56 3.05
CA TYR A 274 -9.72 -17.56 2.05
C TYR A 274 -11.00 -16.84 2.43
N CYS A 275 -11.03 -15.53 2.18
CA CYS A 275 -12.20 -14.68 2.33
C CYS A 275 -13.28 -15.01 1.28
N HIS A 276 -14.43 -14.38 1.40
CA HIS A 276 -15.57 -14.59 0.51
C HIS A 276 -15.22 -14.39 -0.98
N PRO A 277 -15.68 -15.30 -1.87
CA PRO A 277 -15.22 -15.36 -3.26
C PRO A 277 -15.76 -14.23 -4.16
N SER A 278 -16.76 -13.48 -3.70
CA SER A 278 -17.28 -12.31 -4.43
C SER A 278 -16.34 -11.10 -4.43
N THR A 279 -15.27 -11.11 -3.63
CA THR A 279 -14.27 -10.05 -3.69
C THR A 279 -13.59 -10.07 -5.06
N LEU A 280 -13.70 -8.96 -5.79
CA LEU A 280 -13.08 -8.75 -7.09
C LEU A 280 -11.64 -8.27 -6.89
N HIS A 281 -10.74 -8.66 -7.80
CA HIS A 281 -9.47 -7.96 -7.95
C HIS A 281 -9.71 -6.68 -8.75
N VAL A 282 -9.36 -5.53 -8.17
CA VAL A 282 -9.47 -4.23 -8.83
C VAL A 282 -8.08 -3.63 -8.98
N GLY A 283 -7.57 -3.65 -10.20
CA GLY A 283 -6.28 -3.07 -10.55
C GLY A 283 -6.39 -1.62 -11.00
N LYS A 284 -5.24 -1.02 -11.27
CA LYS A 284 -5.15 0.32 -11.87
C LYS A 284 -5.49 0.31 -13.36
N THR A 285 -5.97 1.44 -13.84
CA THR A 285 -6.06 1.73 -15.28
C THR A 285 -4.78 2.40 -15.79
N PRO A 286 -4.45 2.29 -17.09
CA PRO A 286 -3.23 2.86 -17.63
C PRO A 286 -3.11 4.37 -17.34
N ASN A 287 -1.90 4.80 -16.97
CA ASN A 287 -1.56 6.20 -16.71
C ASN A 287 -2.30 6.87 -15.54
N GLU A 288 -3.05 6.13 -14.71
CA GLU A 288 -3.82 6.77 -13.63
C GLU A 288 -2.95 7.27 -12.46
N GLY A 289 -1.76 6.69 -12.26
CA GLY A 289 -0.94 6.90 -11.08
C GLY A 289 -1.42 6.10 -9.87
N SER A 290 -1.05 6.52 -8.65
CA SER A 290 -1.30 5.74 -7.43
C SER A 290 -2.60 6.13 -6.73
N PHE A 291 -3.61 5.28 -6.85
CA PHE A 291 -4.87 5.36 -6.12
C PHE A 291 -5.13 4.13 -5.24
N CYS A 292 -4.06 3.48 -4.76
CA CYS A 292 -4.13 2.17 -4.10
C CYS A 292 -5.14 2.11 -2.96
N GLY A 293 -5.20 3.12 -2.08
CA GLY A 293 -6.15 3.16 -0.97
C GLY A 293 -7.61 3.13 -1.44
N TYR A 294 -7.93 3.88 -2.50
CA TYR A 294 -9.26 3.90 -3.09
C TYR A 294 -9.60 2.56 -3.79
N ARG A 295 -8.63 1.96 -4.51
CA ARG A 295 -8.80 0.64 -5.14
C ARG A 295 -9.00 -0.49 -4.12
N ASN A 296 -8.35 -0.41 -2.97
CA ASN A 296 -8.59 -1.35 -1.87
C ASN A 296 -9.98 -1.15 -1.24
N ILE A 297 -10.46 0.09 -1.09
CA ILE A 297 -11.86 0.34 -0.70
C ILE A 297 -12.83 -0.28 -1.71
N GLN A 298 -12.56 -0.12 -3.01
CA GLN A 298 -13.33 -0.77 -4.08
C GLN A 298 -13.37 -2.29 -3.95
N MET A 299 -12.25 -2.94 -3.61
CA MET A 299 -12.22 -4.38 -3.35
C MET A 299 -13.08 -4.77 -2.13
N LEU A 300 -13.04 -4.01 -1.03
CA LEU A 300 -13.94 -4.24 0.12
C LEU A 300 -15.42 -4.02 -0.25
N ILE A 301 -15.73 -2.99 -1.05
CA ILE A 301 -17.10 -2.73 -1.56
C ILE A 301 -17.58 -3.88 -2.46
N SER A 302 -16.71 -4.47 -3.26
CA SER A 302 -17.07 -5.62 -4.11
C SER A 302 -17.53 -6.82 -3.29
N TYR A 303 -16.91 -7.06 -2.11
CA TYR A 303 -17.42 -8.02 -1.13
C TYR A 303 -18.80 -7.59 -0.61
N ILE A 304 -18.95 -6.33 -0.17
CA ILE A 304 -20.21 -5.82 0.39
C ILE A 304 -21.37 -6.02 -0.61
N GLN A 305 -21.18 -5.62 -1.86
CA GLN A 305 -22.15 -5.79 -2.94
C GLN A 305 -22.40 -7.27 -3.22
N GLY A 306 -21.35 -8.05 -3.45
CA GLY A 306 -21.45 -9.43 -3.92
C GLY A 306 -21.90 -10.43 -2.85
N ALA A 307 -21.69 -10.14 -1.57
CA ALA A 307 -22.20 -10.94 -0.46
C ALA A 307 -23.56 -10.43 0.06
N LYS A 308 -24.02 -9.25 -0.38
CA LYS A 308 -25.13 -8.50 0.24
C LYS A 308 -24.89 -8.28 1.74
N ALA A 309 -23.70 -7.82 2.09
CA ALA A 309 -23.32 -7.55 3.48
C ALA A 309 -23.95 -6.25 4.00
N GLN A 310 -23.73 -5.94 5.28
CA GLN A 310 -24.19 -4.68 5.88
C GLN A 310 -23.81 -3.47 5.01
N GLY A 311 -24.77 -2.57 4.77
CA GLY A 311 -24.58 -1.35 3.98
C GLY A 311 -24.53 -1.56 2.46
N HIS A 312 -24.87 -2.75 1.94
CA HIS A 312 -24.84 -3.00 0.49
C HIS A 312 -25.80 -2.11 -0.32
N GLU A 313 -26.84 -1.55 0.32
CA GLU A 313 -27.82 -0.68 -0.34
C GLU A 313 -27.22 0.69 -0.71
N GLU A 314 -26.28 1.19 0.09
CA GLU A 314 -25.52 2.43 -0.17
C GLU A 314 -24.62 2.31 -1.40
N PHE A 315 -24.24 1.09 -1.76
CA PHE A 315 -23.42 0.79 -2.94
C PHE A 315 -24.22 0.02 -3.99
N SER A 316 -25.48 0.41 -4.22
CA SER A 316 -26.27 -0.20 -5.28
C SER A 316 -25.74 0.11 -6.68
N GLY A 317 -25.90 -0.83 -7.62
CA GLY A 317 -25.47 -0.67 -9.01
C GLY A 317 -23.99 -0.98 -9.22
N ARG A 318 -23.29 -0.12 -9.97
CA ARG A 318 -21.87 -0.30 -10.31
C ARG A 318 -20.97 0.13 -9.18
N MET A 319 -19.76 -0.41 -9.16
CA MET A 319 -18.73 -0.03 -8.19
C MET A 319 -18.43 1.48 -8.29
N PRO A 320 -18.40 2.21 -7.16
CA PRO A 320 -18.12 3.64 -7.18
C PRO A 320 -16.68 3.91 -7.66
N GLY A 321 -16.52 4.84 -8.60
CA GLY A 321 -15.22 5.31 -9.07
C GLY A 321 -14.48 6.16 -8.05
N ILE A 322 -13.22 6.52 -8.36
CA ILE A 322 -12.33 7.27 -7.45
C ILE A 322 -12.94 8.61 -7.03
N LEU A 323 -13.45 9.40 -7.97
CA LEU A 323 -14.05 10.71 -7.69
C LEU A 323 -15.25 10.59 -6.75
N LYS A 324 -16.08 9.55 -6.94
CA LYS A 324 -17.22 9.29 -6.03
C LYS A 324 -16.74 8.89 -4.64
N LEU A 325 -15.69 8.08 -4.54
CA LEU A 325 -15.12 7.72 -3.24
C LEU A 325 -14.56 8.95 -2.51
N GLN A 326 -13.89 9.87 -3.22
CA GLN A 326 -13.44 11.14 -2.65
C GLN A 326 -14.61 11.94 -2.09
N GLU A 327 -15.69 12.08 -2.86
CA GLU A 327 -16.92 12.76 -2.42
C GLU A 327 -17.52 12.11 -1.16
N LEU A 328 -17.60 10.77 -1.12
CA LEU A 328 -18.14 10.04 0.03
C LEU A 328 -17.28 10.19 1.29
N ILE A 329 -15.95 10.14 1.15
CA ILE A 329 -15.02 10.37 2.26
C ILE A 329 -15.14 11.80 2.78
N GLU A 330 -15.18 12.78 1.89
CA GLU A 330 -15.36 14.19 2.28
C GLU A 330 -16.72 14.44 2.93
N SER A 331 -17.78 13.80 2.44
CA SER A 331 -19.11 13.83 3.06
C SER A 331 -19.09 13.22 4.46
N ALA A 332 -18.28 12.19 4.71
CA ALA A 332 -18.08 11.64 6.05
C ALA A 332 -17.43 12.66 6.99
N TRP A 333 -16.45 13.44 6.50
CA TRP A 333 -15.83 14.52 7.26
C TRP A 333 -16.82 15.63 7.60
N ASP A 334 -17.72 15.97 6.67
CA ASP A 334 -18.75 16.98 6.89
C ASP A 334 -19.79 16.52 7.92
N LYS A 335 -20.01 15.21 8.06
CA LYS A 335 -20.77 14.57 9.15
C LYS A 335 -19.99 14.49 10.48
N GLY A 336 -18.76 15.01 10.53
CA GLY A 336 -17.91 15.05 11.74
C GLY A 336 -17.06 13.80 11.97
N ILE A 337 -17.18 12.76 11.15
CA ILE A 337 -16.44 11.50 11.27
C ILE A 337 -15.02 11.72 10.74
N ASN A 338 -13.98 11.51 11.56
CA ASN A 338 -12.58 11.70 11.15
C ASN A 338 -12.28 13.05 10.45
N HIS A 339 -13.05 14.10 10.76
CA HIS A 339 -13.02 15.40 10.06
C HIS A 339 -11.65 16.10 10.04
N ILE A 340 -10.75 15.75 10.97
CA ILE A 340 -9.36 16.23 10.95
C ILE A 340 -8.62 15.84 9.65
N GLY A 341 -9.06 14.78 8.97
CA GLY A 341 -8.58 14.39 7.64
C GLY A 341 -8.68 15.51 6.61
N ARG A 342 -9.77 16.31 6.64
CA ARG A 342 -9.94 17.47 5.76
C ARG A 342 -8.84 18.51 5.98
N VAL A 343 -8.51 18.79 7.23
CA VAL A 343 -7.46 19.77 7.60
C VAL A 343 -6.07 19.25 7.24
N GLN A 344 -5.80 17.97 7.53
CA GLN A 344 -4.52 17.33 7.29
C GLN A 344 -4.20 17.17 5.80
N THR A 345 -5.20 16.87 4.97
CA THR A 345 -5.03 16.68 3.53
C THR A 345 -5.15 17.99 2.75
N GLY A 346 -5.85 18.98 3.31
CA GLY A 346 -6.31 20.16 2.56
C GLY A 346 -7.48 19.85 1.61
N GLY A 347 -8.19 18.74 1.83
CA GLY A 347 -9.18 18.20 0.89
C GLY A 347 -8.55 17.20 -0.09
N ILE A 348 -9.34 16.20 -0.49
CA ILE A 348 -8.93 15.13 -1.40
C ILE A 348 -9.73 15.11 -2.71
N GLN A 349 -10.89 15.77 -2.77
CA GLN A 349 -11.68 15.88 -4.00
C GLN A 349 -10.85 16.39 -5.16
N ASP A 350 -11.02 15.74 -6.31
CA ASP A 350 -10.35 16.05 -7.57
C ASP A 350 -8.82 16.03 -7.49
N THR A 351 -8.22 15.33 -6.52
CA THR A 351 -6.75 15.30 -6.36
C THR A 351 -6.20 13.88 -6.42
N ARG A 352 -4.88 13.75 -6.60
CA ARG A 352 -4.15 12.48 -6.59
C ARG A 352 -3.55 12.16 -5.21
N LYS A 353 -4.05 12.77 -4.14
CA LYS A 353 -3.53 12.57 -2.79
C LYS A 353 -3.78 11.14 -2.31
N TYR A 354 -2.77 10.55 -1.69
CA TYR A 354 -2.87 9.25 -1.08
C TYR A 354 -3.82 9.32 0.12
N ILE A 355 -4.52 8.21 0.34
CA ILE A 355 -5.39 8.01 1.50
C ILE A 355 -4.93 6.77 2.25
N GLY A 356 -5.39 6.62 3.49
CA GLY A 356 -5.11 5.43 4.28
C GLY A 356 -6.29 4.94 5.08
N THR A 357 -5.99 4.16 6.12
CA THR A 357 -6.95 3.62 7.08
C THR A 357 -7.96 4.67 7.60
N PRO A 358 -7.57 5.92 7.93
CA PRO A 358 -8.51 6.93 8.41
C PRO A 358 -9.63 7.29 7.42
N GLU A 359 -9.30 7.41 6.13
CA GLU A 359 -10.29 7.69 5.09
C GLU A 359 -11.20 6.50 4.84
N ALA A 360 -10.62 5.30 4.75
CA ALA A 360 -11.41 4.07 4.59
C ALA A 360 -12.39 3.89 5.75
N GLN A 361 -11.94 4.09 7.00
CA GLN A 361 -12.81 4.04 8.17
C GLN A 361 -13.90 5.13 8.13
N ALA A 362 -13.56 6.36 7.74
CA ALA A 362 -14.54 7.45 7.65
C ALA A 362 -15.68 7.09 6.69
N LEU A 363 -15.34 6.56 5.51
CA LEU A 363 -16.31 6.11 4.51
C LEU A 363 -17.23 5.02 5.07
N PHE A 364 -16.67 3.94 5.62
CA PHE A 364 -17.48 2.82 6.11
C PHE A 364 -18.38 3.22 7.30
N LEU A 365 -17.85 3.97 8.27
CA LEU A 365 -18.65 4.46 9.39
C LEU A 365 -19.77 5.41 8.94
N SER A 366 -19.50 6.27 7.96
CA SER A 366 -20.52 7.20 7.43
C SER A 366 -21.64 6.52 6.63
N SER A 367 -21.39 5.28 6.19
CA SER A 367 -22.32 4.41 5.48
C SER A 367 -22.95 3.36 6.41
N GLU A 368 -22.80 3.53 7.73
CA GLU A 368 -23.32 2.62 8.77
C GLU A 368 -22.79 1.18 8.66
N ILE A 369 -21.57 1.02 8.15
CA ILE A 369 -20.89 -0.27 8.02
C ILE A 369 -19.93 -0.45 9.19
N ASN A 370 -20.12 -1.54 9.93
CA ASN A 370 -19.28 -1.87 11.07
C ASN A 370 -17.88 -2.25 10.61
N CYS A 371 -16.87 -1.52 11.09
CA CYS A 371 -15.47 -1.82 10.86
C CYS A 371 -14.63 -1.64 12.12
N ALA A 372 -13.55 -2.40 12.23
CA ALA A 372 -12.53 -2.28 13.26
C ALA A 372 -11.17 -2.02 12.64
N VAL A 373 -10.29 -1.36 13.39
CA VAL A 373 -8.91 -1.11 12.99
C VAL A 373 -7.96 -1.67 14.04
N GLU A 374 -6.96 -2.42 13.60
CA GLU A 374 -5.85 -2.88 14.44
C GLU A 374 -4.54 -2.34 13.87
N MET A 375 -3.59 -2.03 14.76
CA MET A 375 -2.26 -1.55 14.40
C MET A 375 -1.19 -2.45 15.01
N PHE A 376 -0.15 -2.69 14.22
CA PHE A 376 1.00 -3.50 14.60
C PHE A 376 2.26 -2.66 14.41
N GLY A 377 3.16 -2.72 15.39
CA GLY A 377 4.44 -2.04 15.34
C GLY A 377 5.53 -2.91 15.95
N ASP A 378 6.78 -2.68 15.59
CA ASP A 378 7.92 -3.29 16.27
C ASP A 378 7.89 -2.88 17.76
N GLN A 379 8.01 -3.85 18.66
CA GLN A 379 7.93 -3.66 20.10
C GLN A 379 9.14 -4.28 20.80
N ASP A 380 9.75 -3.53 21.71
CA ASP A 380 10.74 -4.05 22.63
C ASP A 380 10.05 -4.54 23.90
N THR A 381 10.07 -5.85 24.14
CA THR A 381 9.49 -6.48 25.34
C THR A 381 10.58 -6.96 26.28
N SER A 382 10.23 -7.22 27.54
CA SER A 382 11.16 -7.82 28.51
C SER A 382 11.67 -9.20 28.11
N GLN A 383 10.97 -9.89 27.21
CA GLN A 383 11.32 -11.22 26.69
C GLN A 383 12.03 -11.18 25.32
N GLY A 384 12.23 -10.00 24.74
CA GLY A 384 12.88 -9.81 23.44
C GLY A 384 12.13 -8.85 22.52
N LYS A 385 12.63 -8.69 21.29
CA LYS A 385 12.02 -7.83 20.27
C LYS A 385 10.95 -8.60 19.50
N VAL A 386 9.71 -8.11 19.54
CA VAL A 386 8.59 -8.62 18.74
C VAL A 386 8.44 -7.74 17.51
N GLN A 387 8.38 -8.35 16.33
CA GLN A 387 8.29 -7.58 15.08
C GLN A 387 6.84 -7.37 14.65
N ALA A 388 6.59 -6.23 13.98
CA ALA A 388 5.25 -5.85 13.53
C ALA A 388 4.60 -6.92 12.64
N HIS A 389 5.39 -7.54 11.74
CA HIS A 389 4.88 -8.55 10.82
C HIS A 389 4.47 -9.86 11.52
N ASP A 390 5.11 -10.23 12.64
CA ASP A 390 4.73 -11.43 13.41
C ASP A 390 3.35 -11.23 14.04
N LEU A 391 3.12 -10.04 14.62
CA LEU A 391 1.82 -9.65 15.18
C LEU A 391 0.73 -9.59 14.10
N LEU A 392 1.05 -9.04 12.92
CA LEU A 392 0.13 -9.00 11.78
C LEU A 392 -0.28 -10.42 11.34
N LEU A 393 0.69 -11.32 11.17
CA LEU A 393 0.43 -12.69 10.74
C LEU A 393 -0.50 -13.42 11.74
N LEU A 394 -0.23 -13.28 13.04
CA LEU A 394 -1.06 -13.85 14.09
C LEU A 394 -2.49 -13.30 14.07
N ALA A 395 -2.64 -11.99 13.90
CA ALA A 395 -3.96 -11.34 13.86
C ALA A 395 -4.78 -11.78 12.65
N VAL A 396 -4.16 -11.87 11.47
CA VAL A 396 -4.83 -12.30 10.23
C VAL A 396 -5.21 -13.78 10.29
N GLU A 397 -4.33 -14.62 10.84
CA GLU A 397 -4.64 -16.03 11.07
C GLU A 397 -5.85 -16.19 11.98
N ARG A 398 -5.86 -15.51 13.14
CA ARG A 398 -6.98 -15.50 14.07
C ARG A 398 -8.27 -15.04 13.41
N TYR A 399 -8.20 -13.99 12.59
CA TYR A 399 -9.36 -13.46 11.87
C TYR A 399 -10.00 -14.51 10.96
N PHE A 400 -9.22 -15.25 10.17
CA PHE A 400 -9.77 -16.25 9.26
C PHE A 400 -10.13 -17.57 9.93
N ALA A 401 -9.33 -18.00 10.90
CA ALA A 401 -9.53 -19.25 11.63
C ALA A 401 -10.86 -19.27 12.40
N GLN A 402 -11.36 -18.11 12.86
CA GLN A 402 -12.64 -18.02 13.59
C GLN A 402 -13.85 -18.48 12.76
N ALA A 403 -13.76 -18.47 11.43
CA ALA A 403 -14.82 -18.91 10.51
C ALA A 403 -14.45 -20.17 9.74
N ALA A 404 -13.39 -20.87 10.15
CA ALA A 404 -12.97 -22.10 9.53
C ALA A 404 -13.91 -23.25 9.92
N THR A 405 -14.47 -23.91 8.91
CA THR A 405 -15.22 -25.16 9.09
C THR A 405 -14.30 -26.34 8.79
N SER A 406 -14.33 -27.36 9.65
CA SER A 406 -13.59 -28.61 9.41
C SER A 406 -14.43 -29.54 8.55
N ASP A 407 -14.09 -29.62 7.26
CA ASP A 407 -14.66 -30.55 6.27
C ASP A 407 -13.65 -31.60 5.82
N GLY A 408 -12.50 -31.70 6.51
CA GLY A 408 -11.37 -32.54 6.14
C GLY A 408 -10.46 -31.95 5.05
N SER A 409 -10.78 -30.76 4.53
CA SER A 409 -9.92 -29.99 3.63
C SER A 409 -8.83 -29.24 4.41
N SER A 410 -7.63 -29.13 3.82
CA SER A 410 -6.59 -28.22 4.30
C SER A 410 -6.84 -26.76 3.89
N VAL A 411 -7.80 -26.52 2.99
CA VAL A 411 -8.15 -25.18 2.52
C VAL A 411 -9.56 -24.84 3.00
N HIS A 412 -9.63 -23.88 3.90
CA HIS A 412 -10.85 -23.38 4.52
C HIS A 412 -11.41 -22.19 3.74
N LYS A 413 -12.61 -22.38 3.23
CA LYS A 413 -13.35 -21.42 2.41
C LYS A 413 -14.33 -20.67 3.30
N THR A 414 -13.94 -19.50 3.77
CA THR A 414 -14.76 -18.72 4.71
C THR A 414 -15.77 -17.83 3.98
N LEU A 415 -16.73 -17.27 4.71
CA LEU A 415 -17.60 -16.20 4.21
C LEU A 415 -17.16 -14.82 4.70
N LEU A 416 -15.99 -14.73 5.35
CA LEU A 416 -15.49 -13.49 5.93
C LEU A 416 -15.15 -12.45 4.85
N PRO A 417 -15.28 -11.15 5.16
CA PRO A 417 -14.75 -10.08 4.34
C PRO A 417 -13.24 -10.20 4.05
N PRO A 418 -12.73 -9.58 2.97
CA PRO A 418 -11.31 -9.29 2.83
C PRO A 418 -10.86 -8.21 3.85
N ILE A 419 -9.55 -8.09 4.07
CA ILE A 419 -8.96 -7.12 5.02
C ILE A 419 -8.18 -6.06 4.25
N TYR A 420 -8.45 -4.78 4.51
CA TYR A 420 -7.63 -3.68 4.01
C TYR A 420 -6.34 -3.63 4.84
N LEU A 421 -5.15 -3.62 4.20
CA LEU A 421 -3.85 -3.52 4.85
C LEU A 421 -3.12 -2.26 4.37
N GLN A 422 -2.87 -1.34 5.31
CA GLN A 422 -1.99 -0.21 5.12
C GLN A 422 -0.56 -0.59 5.54
N ARG A 423 0.40 -0.23 4.68
CA ARG A 423 1.82 -0.22 5.00
C ARG A 423 2.45 1.12 4.56
N PRO A 424 3.72 1.38 4.90
CA PRO A 424 4.41 2.58 4.43
C PRO A 424 4.39 2.67 2.89
N GLY A 425 3.98 3.82 2.36
CA GLY A 425 3.96 4.12 0.93
C GLY A 425 2.93 3.38 0.07
N HIS A 426 2.24 2.35 0.60
CA HIS A 426 1.31 1.54 -0.21
C HIS A 426 0.21 0.88 0.64
N SER A 427 -0.89 0.48 -0.01
CA SER A 427 -1.94 -0.32 0.60
C SER A 427 -2.33 -1.49 -0.30
N ILE A 428 -2.71 -2.61 0.30
CA ILE A 428 -3.14 -3.84 -0.39
C ILE A 428 -4.32 -4.48 0.33
N THR A 429 -4.97 -5.45 -0.31
CA THR A 429 -6.11 -6.18 0.27
C THR A 429 -5.71 -7.62 0.56
N ILE A 430 -5.80 -8.06 1.82
CA ILE A 430 -5.60 -9.47 2.21
C ILE A 430 -6.87 -10.26 1.93
N VAL A 431 -6.75 -11.31 1.15
CA VAL A 431 -7.85 -12.22 0.76
C VAL A 431 -7.67 -13.63 1.30
N GLY A 432 -6.54 -13.93 1.93
CA GLY A 432 -6.32 -15.20 2.56
C GLY A 432 -5.01 -15.29 3.34
N PHE A 433 -4.78 -16.47 3.90
CA PHE A 433 -3.63 -16.80 4.71
C PHE A 433 -3.19 -18.23 4.40
N GLU A 434 -1.89 -18.48 4.24
CA GLU A 434 -1.33 -19.83 4.11
C GLU A 434 -0.35 -20.11 5.25
N ARG A 435 -0.54 -21.24 5.95
CA ARG A 435 0.44 -21.81 6.86
C ARG A 435 1.21 -22.93 6.18
N ARG A 436 2.53 -22.80 6.11
CA ARG A 436 3.43 -23.77 5.47
C ARG A 436 4.24 -24.56 6.49
N SER A 437 4.69 -23.88 7.53
CA SER A 437 5.27 -24.47 8.74
C SER A 437 4.95 -23.59 9.93
N GLU A 438 5.28 -24.04 11.15
CA GLU A 438 5.04 -23.28 12.39
C GLU A 438 5.61 -21.85 12.35
N SER A 439 6.72 -21.66 11.62
CA SER A 439 7.42 -20.38 11.50
C SER A 439 7.36 -19.75 10.12
N TYR A 440 6.58 -20.31 9.19
CA TYR A 440 6.52 -19.80 7.82
C TYR A 440 5.08 -19.75 7.31
N CYS A 441 4.56 -18.52 7.25
CA CYS A 441 3.23 -18.20 6.79
C CYS A 441 3.30 -17.17 5.67
N ASN A 442 2.33 -17.20 4.76
CA ASN A 442 2.14 -16.16 3.76
C ASN A 442 0.80 -15.49 3.96
N LEU A 443 0.77 -14.18 3.76
CA LEU A 443 -0.46 -13.50 3.38
C LEU A 443 -0.74 -13.78 1.91
N VAL A 444 -2.01 -14.00 1.58
CA VAL A 444 -2.50 -14.01 0.19
C VAL A 444 -3.25 -12.72 -0.04
N VAL A 445 -2.81 -11.96 -1.05
CA VAL A 445 -3.21 -10.55 -1.23
C VAL A 445 -3.59 -10.25 -2.66
N LEU A 446 -4.43 -9.24 -2.83
CA LEU A 446 -4.70 -8.52 -4.07
C LEU A 446 -4.02 -7.16 -3.99
N ASP A 447 -3.26 -6.81 -5.01
CA ASP A 447 -2.43 -5.61 -5.05
C ASP A 447 -2.89 -4.71 -6.19
N PRO A 448 -3.51 -3.55 -5.89
CA PRO A 448 -4.19 -2.75 -6.91
C PRO A 448 -3.24 -2.10 -7.92
N VAL A 449 -1.93 -2.12 -7.68
CA VAL A 449 -0.94 -1.58 -8.62
C VAL A 449 -0.83 -2.44 -9.88
N TYR A 450 -1.21 -3.72 -9.81
CA TYR A 450 -0.99 -4.68 -10.89
C TYR A 450 -2.31 -5.23 -11.43
N ALA A 451 -2.36 -5.47 -12.73
CA ALA A 451 -3.46 -6.17 -13.37
C ALA A 451 -3.40 -7.69 -13.12
N THR A 452 -4.55 -8.35 -13.34
CA THR A 452 -4.58 -9.81 -13.34
C THR A 452 -3.86 -10.36 -14.57
N SER A 453 -2.91 -11.26 -14.36
CA SER A 453 -2.07 -11.76 -15.45
C SER A 453 -2.83 -12.60 -16.48
N PRO A 454 -2.38 -12.65 -17.75
CA PRO A 454 -2.93 -13.54 -18.77
C PRO A 454 -2.98 -15.01 -18.32
N ALA A 455 -1.96 -15.47 -17.59
CA ALA A 455 -1.92 -16.80 -17.01
C ALA A 455 -3.05 -17.04 -16.00
N MET A 456 -3.35 -16.07 -15.13
CA MET A 456 -4.48 -16.18 -14.20
C MET A 456 -5.82 -16.16 -14.96
N HIS A 457 -5.98 -15.29 -15.96
CA HIS A 457 -7.20 -15.25 -16.78
C HIS A 457 -7.52 -16.59 -17.46
N LYS A 458 -6.50 -17.35 -17.89
CA LYS A 458 -6.69 -18.70 -18.43
C LYS A 458 -7.23 -19.70 -17.40
N LEU A 459 -7.00 -19.48 -16.11
CA LEU A 459 -7.43 -20.36 -15.03
C LEU A 459 -8.83 -20.02 -14.49
N ILE A 460 -9.23 -18.75 -14.54
CA ILE A 460 -10.53 -18.29 -14.01
C ILE A 460 -11.69 -19.10 -14.61
N GLY A 461 -12.54 -19.62 -13.72
CA GLY A 461 -13.69 -20.46 -14.06
C GLY A 461 -13.40 -21.96 -14.16
N ARG A 462 -12.14 -22.40 -14.08
CA ARG A 462 -11.79 -23.83 -14.01
C ARG A 462 -12.06 -24.36 -12.59
N LYS A 463 -12.66 -25.56 -12.50
CA LYS A 463 -12.95 -26.25 -11.22
C LYS A 463 -11.99 -27.40 -10.89
N ASN A 464 -11.25 -27.91 -11.88
CA ASN A 464 -10.43 -29.12 -11.76
C ASN A 464 -8.98 -28.86 -12.20
N ILE A 465 -8.33 -27.88 -11.60
CA ILE A 465 -6.90 -27.65 -11.83
C ILE A 465 -6.13 -28.85 -11.26
N LYS A 466 -5.24 -29.44 -12.07
CA LYS A 466 -4.55 -30.70 -11.72
C LYS A 466 -3.13 -30.52 -11.19
N SER A 467 -2.54 -29.34 -11.36
CA SER A 467 -1.14 -29.07 -11.03
C SER A 467 -1.01 -27.74 -10.29
N SER A 468 -0.16 -27.70 -9.27
CA SER A 468 0.23 -26.45 -8.63
C SER A 468 0.90 -25.53 -9.64
N ARG A 469 0.69 -24.21 -9.49
CA ARG A 469 1.23 -23.15 -10.37
C ARG A 469 1.92 -22.08 -9.51
N PRO A 470 3.11 -22.37 -8.94
CA PRO A 470 3.80 -21.43 -8.06
C PRO A 470 4.13 -20.10 -8.74
N GLU A 471 4.36 -20.09 -10.05
CA GLU A 471 4.61 -18.90 -10.86
C GLU A 471 3.41 -17.95 -10.83
N VAL A 472 2.20 -18.50 -10.96
CA VAL A 472 0.95 -17.72 -10.86
C VAL A 472 0.72 -17.24 -9.43
N MET A 473 0.98 -18.09 -8.44
CA MET A 473 0.81 -17.73 -7.02
C MET A 473 1.80 -16.67 -6.53
N HIS A 474 2.93 -16.48 -7.22
CA HIS A 474 3.96 -15.53 -6.83
C HIS A 474 3.42 -14.09 -6.71
N ALA A 475 2.57 -13.66 -7.65
CA ALA A 475 1.97 -12.33 -7.64
C ALA A 475 1.13 -12.05 -6.37
N TYR A 476 0.55 -13.10 -5.77
CA TYR A 476 -0.44 -12.99 -4.70
C TYR A 476 0.12 -13.31 -3.31
N ARG A 477 1.30 -13.93 -3.21
CA ARG A 477 1.89 -14.30 -1.92
C ARG A 477 2.78 -13.17 -1.39
N ARG A 478 2.63 -12.85 -0.10
CA ARG A 478 3.56 -11.99 0.64
C ARG A 478 4.05 -12.78 1.85
N GLY A 479 5.31 -13.19 1.81
CA GLY A 479 5.95 -13.95 2.88
C GLY A 479 6.70 -13.05 3.87
N PRO A 480 7.33 -13.62 4.91
CA PRO A 480 8.04 -12.85 5.93
C PRO A 480 9.16 -11.99 5.36
N ALA A 481 9.80 -12.42 4.26
CA ALA A 481 10.82 -11.63 3.56
C ALA A 481 10.29 -10.30 3.01
N ASN A 482 9.05 -10.28 2.51
CA ASN A 482 8.42 -9.04 2.03
C ASN A 482 7.93 -8.20 3.21
N LEU A 483 7.38 -8.83 4.24
CA LEU A 483 6.72 -8.12 5.36
C LEU A 483 7.72 -7.54 6.37
N ARG A 484 8.86 -8.19 6.61
CA ARG A 484 9.83 -7.76 7.63
C ARG A 484 10.50 -6.40 7.33
N LYS A 485 10.36 -5.88 6.11
CA LYS A 485 10.88 -4.57 5.69
C LYS A 485 10.19 -3.41 6.40
N PHE A 486 8.96 -3.63 6.86
CA PHE A 486 8.14 -2.59 7.48
C PHE A 486 8.15 -2.76 9.01
N ALA A 487 8.28 -1.64 9.71
CA ALA A 487 8.25 -1.57 11.17
C ALA A 487 6.84 -1.33 11.73
N ALA A 488 5.85 -1.05 10.87
CA ALA A 488 4.46 -0.87 11.27
C ALA A 488 3.46 -1.22 10.16
N PHE A 489 2.27 -1.65 10.58
CA PHE A 489 1.13 -1.97 9.73
C PHE A 489 -0.18 -1.53 10.39
N GLU A 490 -1.18 -1.22 9.58
CA GLU A 490 -2.55 -1.08 10.04
C GLU A 490 -3.47 -1.94 9.19
N ILE A 491 -4.44 -2.59 9.81
CA ILE A 491 -5.50 -3.30 9.11
C ILE A 491 -6.86 -2.71 9.43
N LEU A 492 -7.73 -2.65 8.44
CA LEU A 492 -9.15 -2.39 8.62
C LEU A 492 -9.94 -3.64 8.21
N MET A 493 -10.78 -4.09 9.14
CA MET A 493 -11.63 -5.28 8.99
C MET A 493 -13.09 -4.85 9.06
N LEU A 494 -13.92 -5.36 8.14
CA LEU A 494 -15.37 -5.27 8.29
C LEU A 494 -15.81 -6.30 9.35
N THR A 495 -16.61 -5.87 10.32
CA THR A 495 -16.93 -6.65 11.53
C THR A 495 -18.39 -7.07 11.66
N ALA A 496 -19.23 -6.66 10.71
CA ALA A 496 -20.59 -7.17 10.60
C ALA A 496 -20.57 -8.70 10.43
N THR A 497 -21.59 -9.38 10.98
CA THR A 497 -21.75 -10.82 10.77
C THR A 497 -21.87 -11.11 9.26
N PRO A 498 -21.03 -11.99 8.70
CA PRO A 498 -21.11 -12.30 7.28
C PRO A 498 -22.45 -12.94 6.92
N PRO A 499 -23.05 -12.58 5.76
CA PRO A 499 -24.25 -13.24 5.26
C PRO A 499 -24.02 -14.75 5.05
N LEU A 500 -24.97 -15.56 5.50
CA LEU A 500 -24.89 -17.03 5.40
C LEU A 500 -25.59 -17.50 4.12
N PHE A 501 -24.86 -17.52 3.00
CA PHE A 501 -25.32 -18.10 1.74
C PHE A 501 -24.22 -18.96 1.09
N PRO A 502 -24.56 -20.00 0.31
CA PRO A 502 -23.57 -20.78 -0.43
C PRO A 502 -22.87 -19.90 -1.47
N ALA A 503 -21.66 -19.43 -1.15
CA ALA A 503 -20.89 -18.56 -2.03
C ALA A 503 -19.85 -19.32 -2.87
N TRP A 504 -19.41 -20.49 -2.39
CA TRP A 504 -18.30 -21.24 -2.96
C TRP A 504 -18.71 -22.32 -3.98
N ASP A 505 -20.01 -22.59 -4.11
CA ASP A 505 -20.56 -23.63 -4.98
C ASP A 505 -20.94 -23.12 -6.39
N VAL A 506 -20.80 -21.82 -6.65
CA VAL A 506 -21.29 -21.16 -7.87
C VAL A 506 -20.44 -21.52 -9.09
#